data_AF-A0A352Z049-F1
#
_entry.id   AF-A0A352Z049-F1
#
_cell.length_a   1.000
_cell.length_b   1.000
_cell.length_c   1.000
_cell.angle_alpha   90.00
_cell.angle_beta   90.00
_cell.angle_gamma   90.00
#
_symmetry.space_group_name_H-M   'P 1'
#
loop_
_entity.id
_entity.type
_entity.pdbx_description
1 polymer ?
#
loop_
_entity_poly.entity_id
_entity_poly.type
_entity_poly.pdbx_seq_one_letter_code
_entity_poly.pdbx_strand_id
1 'polypeptide(L)'
;GGYPGWKPNMNSPILGVMSKIYKDMFGKSPEIKAIHAGLECAIIGGTYPDLDMISFGPTIKYPHSPDEKVNIPSVKKFYDYLCKTLEEVPAK
;
A
#
# COMPACT_ATOMS: atom_id res chain seq x y z
N GLY A 1 -24.58 2.99 8.22
CA GLY A 1 -23.24 2.72 8.79
C GLY A 1 -22.29 3.76 8.28
N GLY A 2 -21.61 4.49 9.16
CA GLY A 2 -20.58 5.45 8.78
C GLY A 2 -19.22 4.89 9.20
N TYR A 3 -18.24 4.95 8.31
CA TYR A 3 -16.84 4.69 8.62
C TYR A 3 -16.01 5.94 8.25
N PRO A 4 -14.92 6.23 8.98
CA PRO A 4 -14.11 7.41 8.71
C PRO A 4 -13.38 7.29 7.36
N GLY A 5 -12.94 8.42 6.83
CA GLY A 5 -11.95 8.44 5.75
C GLY A 5 -10.53 8.32 6.31
N TRP A 6 -9.61 7.78 5.51
CA TRP A 6 -8.18 7.76 5.84
C TRP A 6 -7.47 8.95 5.19
N LYS A 7 -6.99 9.89 6.00
CA LYS A 7 -6.26 11.07 5.50
C LYS A 7 -4.82 10.68 5.13
N PRO A 8 -4.32 11.06 3.94
CA PRO A 8 -2.92 10.83 3.57
C PRO A 8 -1.95 11.54 4.52
N ASN A 9 -0.86 10.87 4.87
CA ASN A 9 0.28 11.46 5.59
C ASN A 9 1.53 11.44 4.69
N MET A 10 1.86 12.58 4.08
CA MET A 10 3.03 12.69 3.18
C MET A 10 4.37 12.65 3.93
N ASN A 11 4.36 12.81 5.25
CA ASN A 11 5.54 12.71 6.11
C ASN A 11 5.70 11.31 6.73
N SER A 12 4.91 10.32 6.26
CA SER A 12 4.98 8.93 6.73
C SER A 12 6.37 8.32 6.48
N PRO A 13 7.07 7.84 7.53
CA PRO A 13 8.33 7.13 7.37
C PRO A 13 8.24 5.92 6.43
N ILE A 14 7.20 5.08 6.57
CA ILE A 14 7.03 3.90 5.72
C ILE A 14 6.77 4.28 4.26
N LEU A 15 6.06 5.39 4.00
CA LEU A 15 5.89 5.93 2.65
C LEU A 15 7.23 6.30 2.00
N GLY A 16 8.12 6.94 2.75
CA GLY A 16 9.46 7.29 2.30
C GLY A 16 10.31 6.06 1.98
N VAL A 17 10.37 5.11 2.92
CA VAL A 17 11.13 3.85 2.78
C VAL A 17 10.64 3.06 1.56
N MET A 18 9.34 2.82 1.48
CA MET A 18 8.74 2.06 0.40
C MET A 18 8.93 2.76 -0.96
N SER A 19 8.78 4.08 -1.03
CA SER A 19 9.02 4.83 -2.28
C SER A 19 10.44 4.69 -2.79
N LYS A 20 11.44 4.72 -1.90
CA LYS A 20 12.84 4.47 -2.25
C LYS A 20 13.04 3.05 -2.75
N ILE A 21 12.55 2.04 -2.02
CA ILE A 21 12.68 0.63 -2.41
C ILE A 21 12.06 0.38 -3.78
N TYR A 22 10.88 0.94 -4.06
CA TYR A 22 10.23 0.78 -5.36
C TYR A 22 11.07 1.38 -6.49
N LYS A 23 11.66 2.56 -6.27
CA LYS A 23 12.55 3.21 -7.25
C LYS A 23 13.81 2.39 -7.49
N ASP A 24 14.42 1.87 -6.42
CA ASP A 24 15.62 1.04 -6.48
C ASP A 24 15.36 -0.29 -7.22
N MET A 25 14.21 -0.93 -6.98
CA MET A 25 13.85 -2.21 -7.61
C MET A 25 13.38 -2.07 -9.06
N PHE A 26 12.67 -0.99 -9.40
CA PHE A 26 11.94 -0.90 -10.66
C PHE A 26 12.34 0.29 -11.55
N GLY A 27 13.35 1.07 -11.14
CA GLY A 27 13.90 2.19 -11.90
C GLY A 27 12.95 3.38 -12.09
N LYS A 28 11.82 3.41 -11.38
CA LYS A 28 10.80 4.46 -11.49
C LYS A 28 10.12 4.73 -10.15
N SER A 29 9.64 5.95 -9.94
CA SER A 29 8.87 6.28 -8.74
C SER A 29 7.50 5.58 -8.75
N PRO A 30 6.99 5.10 -7.61
CA PRO A 30 5.62 4.63 -7.50
C PRO A 30 4.64 5.81 -7.58
N GLU A 31 3.42 5.52 -8.03
CA GLU A 31 2.33 6.49 -7.94
C GLU A 31 1.75 6.49 -6.53
N ILE A 32 1.73 7.64 -5.87
CA ILE A 32 1.11 7.83 -4.55
C ILE A 32 -0.30 8.38 -4.78
N LYS A 33 -1.32 7.66 -4.31
CA LYS A 33 -2.73 7.99 -4.58
C LYS A 33 -3.60 7.82 -3.35
N ALA A 34 -4.62 8.68 -3.25
CA ALA A 34 -5.83 8.39 -2.51
C ALA A 34 -6.87 7.80 -3.46
N ILE A 35 -7.70 6.88 -2.97
CA ILE A 35 -8.79 6.27 -3.73
C ILE A 35 -10.15 6.71 -3.19
N HIS A 36 -11.15 6.84 -4.05
CA HIS A 36 -12.53 7.11 -3.64
C HIS A 36 -13.26 5.79 -3.35
N ALA A 37 -12.75 5.05 -2.37
CA ALA A 37 -13.29 3.78 -1.89
C ALA A 37 -12.99 3.61 -0.39
N GLY A 38 -13.69 2.69 0.27
CA GLY A 38 -13.43 2.35 1.67
C GLY A 38 -12.19 1.46 1.80
N LEU A 39 -11.32 1.78 2.76
CA LEU A 39 -10.20 0.94 3.19
C LEU A 39 -10.26 0.77 4.70
N GLU A 40 -9.95 -0.43 5.18
CA GLU A 40 -9.89 -0.72 6.63
C GLU A 40 -8.83 0.14 7.34
N CYS A 41 -7.83 0.67 6.62
CA CYS A 41 -6.84 1.62 7.14
C CYS A 41 -7.48 2.82 7.85
N ALA A 42 -8.68 3.26 7.43
CA ALA A 42 -9.36 4.36 8.11
C ALA A 42 -9.83 3.97 9.53
N ILE A 43 -10.30 2.73 9.70
CA ILE A 43 -10.77 2.20 10.98
C ILE A 43 -9.56 1.86 11.87
N ILE A 44 -8.56 1.17 11.29
CA ILE A 44 -7.33 0.77 11.99
C ILE A 44 -6.58 2.01 12.50
N GLY A 45 -6.35 3.02 11.66
CA GLY A 45 -5.68 4.27 12.07
C GLY A 45 -6.49 5.12 13.02
N GLY A 46 -7.83 5.04 12.99
CA GLY A 46 -8.67 5.66 14.00
C GLY A 46 -8.51 5.02 15.38
N THR A 47 -8.17 3.73 15.42
CA THR A 47 -7.94 2.96 16.67
C THR A 47 -6.50 3.11 17.16
N TYR A 48 -5.53 3.14 16.24
CA TYR A 48 -4.10 3.26 16.51
C TYR A 48 -3.54 4.53 15.83
N PRO A 49 -3.70 5.72 16.45
CA PRO A 49 -3.38 7.00 15.79
C PRO A 49 -1.89 7.18 15.49
N ASP A 50 -1.03 6.52 16.26
CA ASP A 50 0.44 6.58 16.09
C ASP A 50 0.98 5.49 15.15
N LEU A 51 0.11 4.60 14.65
CA LEU A 51 0.53 3.55 13.71
C LEU A 51 0.81 4.16 12.34
N ASP A 52 2.07 4.07 11.91
CA ASP A 52 2.44 4.42 10.55
C ASP A 52 1.98 3.32 9.58
N MET A 53 1.23 3.70 8.54
CA MET A 53 0.50 2.75 7.69
C MET A 53 0.64 3.11 6.22
N ILE A 54 0.59 2.08 5.38
CA ILE A 54 0.54 2.19 3.92
C ILE A 54 -0.25 1.01 3.34
N SER A 55 -0.92 1.25 2.22
CA SER A 55 -1.67 0.22 1.47
C SER A 55 -1.10 0.08 0.07
N PHE A 56 -0.79 -1.15 -0.34
CA PHE A 56 -0.27 -1.51 -1.65
C PHE A 56 -0.64 -2.96 -1.98
N GLY A 57 -0.63 -3.33 -3.26
CA GLY A 57 -1.03 -4.68 -3.67
C GLY A 57 -0.81 -4.95 -5.16
N PRO A 58 -1.09 -6.18 -5.62
CA PRO A 58 -1.04 -6.53 -7.03
C PRO A 58 -2.18 -5.87 -7.82
N THR A 59 -2.10 -5.93 -9.15
CA THR A 59 -3.15 -5.43 -10.02
C THR A 59 -4.30 -6.45 -10.08
N ILE A 60 -5.42 -6.09 -9.47
CA ILE A 60 -6.71 -6.80 -9.58
C ILE A 60 -7.66 -5.97 -10.44
N LYS A 61 -8.41 -6.63 -11.32
CA LYS A 61 -9.43 -5.99 -12.17
C LYS A 61 -10.80 -6.58 -11.86
N TYR A 62 -11.80 -5.70 -11.85
CA TYR A 62 -13.21 -6.04 -11.60
C TYR A 62 -13.44 -6.76 -10.25
N PRO A 63 -12.84 -6.29 -9.14
CA PRO A 63 -13.13 -6.89 -7.84
C PRO A 63 -14.63 -6.81 -7.55
N HIS A 64 -15.16 -7.82 -6.86
CA HIS A 64 -16.58 -7.94 -6.50
C HIS A 64 -17.53 -8.26 -7.67
N SER A 65 -17.02 -8.69 -8.82
CA SER A 65 -17.84 -9.22 -9.91
C SER A 65 -17.42 -10.65 -10.28
N PRO A 66 -18.26 -11.41 -10.98
CA PRO A 66 -17.86 -12.71 -11.55
C PRO A 66 -16.68 -12.62 -12.54
N ASP A 67 -16.33 -11.41 -13.00
CA ASP A 67 -15.21 -11.15 -13.90
C ASP A 67 -13.90 -10.84 -13.15
N GLU A 68 -13.89 -10.94 -11.82
CA GLU A 68 -12.74 -10.66 -10.97
C GLU A 68 -11.53 -11.49 -11.41
N LYS A 69 -10.41 -10.79 -11.64
CA LYS A 69 -9.17 -11.42 -12.07
C LYS A 69 -7.94 -10.66 -11.61
N VAL A 70 -6.88 -11.41 -11.35
CA VAL A 70 -5.58 -10.89 -10.92
C VAL A 70 -4.55 -11.01 -12.04
N ASN A 71 -3.69 -10.01 -12.19
CA ASN A 71 -2.57 -10.06 -13.11
C ASN A 71 -1.40 -10.85 -12.49
N ILE A 72 -1.12 -12.06 -13.00
CA ILE A 72 -0.09 -12.96 -12.45
C ILE A 72 1.30 -12.29 -12.33
N PRO A 73 1.84 -11.60 -13.36
CA PRO A 73 3.13 -10.91 -13.22
C PRO A 73 3.15 -9.86 -12.09
N SER A 74 2.04 -9.14 -11.88
CA SER A 74 1.94 -8.15 -10.80
C SER A 74 1.96 -8.76 -9.40
N VAL A 75 1.54 -10.03 -9.25
CA VAL A 75 1.62 -10.76 -7.97
C VAL A 75 3.07 -10.99 -7.58
N LYS A 76 3.91 -11.45 -8.52
CA LYS A 76 5.35 -11.59 -8.27
C LYS A 76 5.98 -10.25 -7.90
N LYS A 77 5.67 -9.19 -8.66
CA LYS A 77 6.18 -7.84 -8.37
C LYS A 77 5.78 -7.37 -6.97
N PHE A 78 4.53 -7.56 -6.58
CA PHE A 78 4.03 -7.24 -5.24
C PHE A 78 4.79 -8.02 -4.15
N TYR A 79 4.93 -9.34 -4.35
CA TYR A 79 5.59 -10.21 -3.37
C TYR A 79 7.06 -9.86 -3.19
N ASP A 80 7.82 -9.70 -4.29
CA ASP A 80 9.23 -9.32 -4.22
C ASP A 80 9.40 -7.96 -3.52
N TYR A 81 8.49 -7.01 -3.78
CA TYR A 81 8.50 -5.69 -3.15
C TYR A 81 8.13 -5.73 -1.65
N LEU A 82 7.18 -6.59 -1.27
CA LEU A 82 6.84 -6.85 0.13
C LEU A 82 8.05 -7.43 0.87
N CYS A 83 8.68 -8.49 0.34
CA CYS A 83 9.86 -9.11 0.93
C CYS A 83 10.99 -8.08 1.10
N LYS A 84 11.29 -7.30 0.05
CA LYS A 84 12.34 -6.28 0.14
C LYS A 84 12.01 -5.18 1.16
N THR A 85 10.74 -4.81 1.29
CA THR A 85 10.29 -3.87 2.32
C THR A 85 10.54 -4.41 3.73
N LEU A 86 10.26 -5.69 3.95
CA LEU A 86 10.49 -6.35 5.25
C LEU A 86 11.98 -6.49 5.60
N GLU A 87 12.84 -6.71 4.61
CA GLU A 87 14.30 -6.75 4.77
C GLU A 87 14.89 -5.38 5.16
N GLU A 88 14.31 -4.30 4.66
CA GLU A 88 14.79 -2.92 4.82
C GLU A 88 14.05 -2.15 5.93
N VAL A 89 13.29 -2.84 6.78
CA VAL A 89 12.62 -2.22 7.94
C VAL A 89 13.69 -1.57 8.83
N PRO A 90 13.59 -0.25 9.09
CA PRO A 90 14.56 0.43 9.94
C PRO A 90 14.63 -0.21 11.33
N ALA A 91 15.86 -0.32 11.87
CA ALA A 91 16.02 -0.61 13.29
C ALA A 91 15.40 0.53 14.13
N LYS A 92 14.80 0.17 15.26
CA LYS A 92 14.22 1.13 16.21
C LYS A 92 15.30 1.95 16.93
#